data_AF-A0A534ZTI4-F1
#
_entry.id   AF-A0A534ZTI4-F1
#
_cell.length_a   1.000
_cell.length_b   1.000
_cell.length_c   1.000
_cell.angle_alpha   90.00
_cell.angle_beta   90.00
_cell.angle_gamma   90.00
#
_symmetry.space_group_name_H-M   'P 1'
#
loop_
_entity.id
_entity.type
_entity.pdbx_description
1 polymer ?
#
loop_
_entity_poly.entity_id
_entity_poly.type
_entity_poly.pdbx_seq_one_letter_code
_entity_poly.pdbx_strand_id
1 'polypeptide(L)'
;MKTRILGVAALLAVIAAALFGLYGVPADLNQGDAQRIMYPHVASAWLAYLSFGVTALAGIGWLIRRDLRFDAVAVASAEIGVLFTALAIWGGMMWARPVWGVFWQWEDPRLTTTALLLALYVGYLLLRRLSDDPARRATRAAVVGLVAAVDIPIVHFSVIWWRGLHQPPTFLSPDKILHPSAPLPFVLALVGMLGAFTLAWTWLLIRRYQLARAELAREDAVRGGLVRRASAAAARPGVAARPAAAARPGLPASDDGGTPQPKAPAEATQ
;
A
#
# COMPACT_ATOMS: atom_id res chain seq x y z
N MET A 1 12.75 14.14 -17.01
CA MET A 1 13.49 13.26 -17.95
C MET A 1 14.09 12.04 -17.26
N LYS A 2 14.94 12.21 -16.23
CA LYS A 2 15.65 11.11 -15.54
C LYS A 2 14.74 9.98 -15.01
N THR A 3 13.60 10.30 -14.40
CA THR A 3 12.65 9.29 -13.89
C THR A 3 11.92 8.51 -14.99
N ARG A 4 11.76 9.08 -16.19
CA ARG A 4 11.15 8.37 -17.32
C ARG A 4 12.14 7.36 -17.92
N ILE A 5 13.40 7.75 -18.04
CA ILE A 5 14.49 6.86 -18.49
C ILE A 5 14.61 5.66 -17.55
N LEU A 6 14.59 5.90 -16.23
CA LEU A 6 14.60 4.83 -15.24
C LEU A 6 13.42 3.87 -15.39
N GLY A 7 12.21 4.40 -15.67
CA GLY A 7 11.02 3.57 -15.88
C GLY A 7 11.11 2.71 -17.14
N VAL A 8 11.61 3.27 -18.24
CA VAL A 8 11.86 2.49 -19.48
C VAL A 8 12.92 1.43 -19.24
N ALA A 9 14.03 1.78 -18.57
CA ALA A 9 15.08 0.82 -18.22
C ALA A 9 14.56 -0.30 -17.32
N ALA A 10 13.74 0.01 -16.32
CA ALA A 10 13.09 -0.98 -15.47
C ALA A 10 12.18 -1.93 -16.26
N LEU A 11 11.35 -1.40 -17.15
CA LEU A 11 10.47 -2.19 -17.99
C LEU A 11 11.27 -3.14 -18.91
N LEU A 12 12.29 -2.61 -19.59
CA LEU A 12 13.15 -3.40 -20.46
C LEU A 12 13.92 -4.48 -19.67
N ALA A 13 14.40 -4.16 -18.46
CA ALA A 13 15.06 -5.12 -17.60
C ALA A 13 14.12 -6.26 -17.17
N VAL A 14 12.86 -5.95 -16.82
CA VAL A 14 11.84 -6.96 -16.47
C VAL A 14 11.55 -7.86 -17.67
N ILE A 15 11.37 -7.28 -18.87
CA ILE A 15 11.14 -8.05 -20.10
C ILE A 15 12.34 -8.95 -20.40
N ALA A 16 13.56 -8.42 -20.35
CA ALA A 16 14.78 -9.18 -20.60
C ALA A 16 14.96 -10.33 -19.60
N ALA A 17 14.76 -10.08 -18.30
CA ALA A 17 14.84 -11.10 -17.26
C ALA A 17 13.74 -12.17 -17.42
N ALA A 18 12.53 -11.78 -17.81
CA ALA A 18 11.45 -12.73 -18.09
C ALA A 18 11.75 -13.60 -19.30
N LEU A 19 12.22 -13.02 -20.41
CA LEU A 19 12.62 -13.77 -21.60
C LEU A 19 13.77 -14.73 -21.31
N PHE A 20 14.76 -14.29 -20.52
CA PHE A 20 15.85 -15.16 -20.10
C PHE A 20 15.36 -16.31 -19.20
N GLY A 21 14.47 -16.04 -18.24
CA GLY A 21 13.87 -17.10 -17.41
C GLY A 21 12.99 -18.09 -18.21
N LEU A 22 12.33 -17.63 -19.27
CA LEU A 22 11.43 -18.46 -20.11
C LEU A 22 12.16 -19.28 -21.17
N TYR A 23 13.26 -18.78 -21.72
CA TYR A 23 13.94 -19.42 -22.86
C TYR A 23 15.41 -19.75 -22.59
N GLY A 24 16.06 -19.03 -21.68
CA GLY A 24 17.47 -19.20 -21.35
C GLY A 24 17.77 -20.23 -20.26
N VAL A 25 16.75 -20.73 -19.56
CA VAL A 25 16.91 -21.77 -18.53
C VAL A 25 16.26 -23.08 -18.97
N PRO A 26 16.97 -24.23 -18.88
CA PRO A 26 16.36 -25.55 -19.09
C PRO A 26 15.27 -25.85 -18.06
N ALA A 27 14.32 -26.72 -18.42
CA ALA A 27 13.30 -27.20 -17.48
C ALA A 27 13.94 -27.97 -16.31
N ASP A 28 13.36 -27.82 -15.11
CA ASP A 28 13.81 -28.55 -13.94
C ASP A 28 13.45 -30.04 -14.03
N LEU A 29 14.30 -30.92 -13.51
CA LEU A 29 14.09 -32.37 -13.58
C LEU A 29 12.84 -32.82 -12.82
N ASN A 30 12.49 -32.15 -11.71
CA ASN A 30 11.39 -32.54 -10.83
C ASN A 30 10.14 -31.67 -11.07
N GLN A 31 10.33 -30.39 -11.36
CA GLN A 31 9.26 -29.40 -11.47
C GLN A 31 8.91 -29.04 -12.92
N GLY A 32 9.70 -29.50 -13.91
CA GLY A 32 9.53 -29.12 -15.31
C GLY A 32 9.57 -27.60 -15.51
N ASP A 33 8.68 -27.08 -16.35
CA ASP A 33 8.56 -25.64 -16.60
C ASP A 33 7.91 -24.86 -15.44
N ALA A 34 7.27 -25.54 -14.47
CA ALA A 34 6.65 -24.85 -13.33
C ALA A 34 7.70 -24.08 -12.50
N GLN A 35 8.93 -24.59 -12.44
CA GLN A 35 10.05 -23.93 -11.77
C GLN A 35 10.24 -22.48 -12.23
N ARG A 36 9.96 -22.15 -13.49
CA ARG A 36 10.16 -20.79 -14.04
C ARG A 36 9.33 -19.72 -13.32
N ILE A 37 8.22 -20.10 -12.70
CA ILE A 37 7.38 -19.21 -11.89
C ILE A 37 8.15 -18.71 -10.65
N MET A 38 9.15 -19.45 -10.18
CA MET A 38 9.95 -19.08 -9.01
C MET A 38 10.75 -17.79 -9.21
N TYR A 39 11.17 -17.45 -10.43
CA TYR A 39 11.94 -16.21 -10.64
C TYR A 39 11.14 -14.96 -10.27
N PRO A 40 9.95 -14.69 -10.86
CA PRO A 40 9.14 -13.55 -10.46
C PRO A 40 8.52 -13.72 -9.06
N HIS A 41 8.18 -14.96 -8.64
CA HIS A 41 7.62 -15.21 -7.31
C HIS A 41 8.59 -14.80 -6.20
N VAL A 42 9.84 -15.27 -6.24
CA VAL A 42 10.79 -14.99 -5.15
C VAL A 42 11.25 -13.53 -5.19
N ALA A 43 11.44 -12.95 -6.37
CA ALA A 43 11.68 -11.52 -6.49
C ALA A 43 10.55 -10.69 -5.84
N SER A 44 9.29 -11.11 -6.03
CA SER A 44 8.13 -10.46 -5.41
C SER A 44 8.13 -10.62 -3.89
N ALA A 45 8.39 -11.83 -3.38
CA ALA A 45 8.44 -12.09 -1.94
C ALA A 45 9.54 -11.26 -1.24
N TRP A 46 10.71 -11.13 -1.87
CA TRP A 46 11.79 -10.29 -1.35
C TRP A 46 11.39 -8.82 -1.28
N LEU A 47 10.78 -8.31 -2.35
CA LEU A 47 10.36 -6.91 -2.40
C LEU A 47 9.16 -6.61 -1.51
N ALA A 48 8.34 -7.59 -1.17
CA ALA A 48 7.35 -7.47 -0.10
C ALA A 48 8.06 -7.17 1.24
N TYR A 49 9.09 -7.95 1.64
CA TYR A 49 9.83 -7.65 2.88
C TYR A 49 10.56 -6.32 2.83
N LEU A 50 11.25 -6.04 1.71
CA LEU A 50 11.96 -4.77 1.54
C LEU A 50 11.00 -3.59 1.70
N SER A 51 9.83 -3.66 1.07
CA SER A 51 8.82 -2.60 1.13
C SER A 51 8.35 -2.37 2.57
N PHE A 52 8.09 -3.42 3.34
CA PHE A 52 7.60 -3.28 4.71
C PHE A 52 8.73 -2.78 5.62
N GLY A 53 9.94 -3.28 5.43
CA GLY A 53 11.15 -2.79 6.10
C GLY A 53 11.35 -1.30 5.88
N VAL A 54 11.25 -0.82 4.64
CA VAL A 54 11.33 0.61 4.31
C VAL A 54 10.18 1.39 4.94
N THR A 55 8.95 0.84 4.97
CA THR A 55 7.81 1.46 5.68
C THR A 55 8.11 1.63 7.17
N ALA A 56 8.64 0.61 7.84
CA ALA A 56 8.97 0.65 9.25
C ALA A 56 10.14 1.60 9.56
N LEU A 57 11.21 1.55 8.78
CA LEU A 57 12.38 2.43 8.92
C LEU A 57 12.02 3.90 8.68
N ALA A 58 11.18 4.17 7.69
CA ALA A 58 10.64 5.50 7.47
C ALA A 58 9.72 5.94 8.62
N GLY A 59 8.91 5.04 9.18
CA GLY A 59 8.15 5.29 10.41
C GLY A 59 9.05 5.71 11.59
N ILE A 60 10.18 5.02 11.81
CA ILE A 60 11.18 5.41 12.82
C ILE A 60 11.74 6.81 12.51
N GLY A 61 12.07 7.08 11.23
CA GLY A 61 12.50 8.40 10.78
C GLY A 61 11.51 9.51 11.13
N TRP A 62 10.21 9.28 10.95
CA TRP A 62 9.15 10.18 11.40
C TRP A 62 9.16 10.37 12.92
N LEU A 63 9.21 9.29 13.70
CA LEU A 63 9.14 9.38 15.17
C LEU A 63 10.30 10.18 15.77
N ILE A 64 11.49 10.07 15.17
CA ILE A 64 12.70 10.78 15.60
C ILE A 64 12.73 12.23 15.10
N ARG A 65 12.54 12.44 13.79
CA ARG A 65 12.77 13.74 13.15
C ARG A 65 11.52 14.61 13.03
N ARG A 66 10.33 14.02 13.15
CA ARG A 66 9.03 14.68 12.94
C ARG A 66 8.92 15.39 11.58
N ASP A 67 9.57 14.82 10.56
CA ASP A 67 9.52 15.30 9.17
C ASP A 67 8.57 14.42 8.34
N LEU A 68 7.50 15.02 7.80
CA LEU A 68 6.48 14.36 6.99
C LEU A 68 7.05 13.74 5.69
N ARG A 69 8.27 14.07 5.29
CA ARG A 69 8.96 13.39 4.20
C ARG A 69 9.18 11.91 4.49
N PHE A 70 9.47 11.55 5.73
CA PHE A 70 9.58 10.15 6.13
C PHE A 70 8.23 9.45 6.05
N ASP A 71 7.17 10.12 6.50
CA ASP A 71 5.80 9.59 6.38
C ASP A 71 5.39 9.37 4.91
N ALA A 72 5.78 10.28 4.02
CA ALA A 72 5.57 10.16 2.58
C ALA A 72 6.33 8.95 1.96
N VAL A 73 7.54 8.65 2.45
CA VAL A 73 8.26 7.43 2.04
C VAL A 73 7.55 6.19 2.58
N ALA A 74 7.08 6.23 3.84
CA ALA A 74 6.45 5.09 4.49
C ALA A 74 5.17 4.64 3.77
N VAL A 75 4.29 5.59 3.41
CA VAL A 75 3.06 5.30 2.67
C VAL A 75 3.35 4.85 1.24
N ALA A 76 4.32 5.48 0.56
CA ALA A 76 4.69 5.08 -0.80
C ALA A 76 5.22 3.65 -0.84
N SER A 77 6.08 3.29 0.10
CA SER A 77 6.60 1.93 0.24
C SER A 77 5.51 0.92 0.62
N ALA A 78 4.56 1.31 1.47
CA ALA A 78 3.48 0.42 1.89
C ALA A 78 2.54 0.05 0.73
N GLU A 79 2.16 1.02 -0.10
CA GLU A 79 1.31 0.77 -1.28
C GLU A 79 2.00 -0.16 -2.31
N ILE A 80 3.30 0.02 -2.51
CA ILE A 80 4.11 -0.86 -3.38
C ILE A 80 4.26 -2.24 -2.75
N GLY A 81 4.38 -2.31 -1.42
CA GLY A 81 4.43 -3.55 -0.66
C GLY A 81 3.16 -4.40 -0.80
N VAL A 82 1.97 -3.77 -0.85
CA VAL A 82 0.71 -4.48 -1.18
C VAL A 82 0.83 -5.18 -2.53
N LEU A 83 1.30 -4.47 -3.55
CA LEU A 83 1.45 -5.01 -4.90
C LEU A 83 2.38 -6.24 -4.90
N PHE A 84 3.58 -6.12 -4.33
CA PHE A 84 4.54 -7.23 -4.34
C PHE A 84 4.13 -8.39 -3.44
N THR A 85 3.44 -8.14 -2.34
CA THR A 85 2.88 -9.21 -1.50
C THR A 85 1.78 -9.97 -2.25
N ALA A 86 0.89 -9.25 -2.95
CA ALA A 86 -0.14 -9.88 -3.78
C ALA A 86 0.45 -10.70 -4.93
N LEU A 87 1.47 -10.16 -5.62
CA LEU A 87 2.20 -10.89 -6.67
C LEU A 87 2.91 -12.13 -6.11
N ALA A 88 3.50 -12.05 -4.92
CA ALA A 88 4.14 -13.17 -4.26
C ALA A 88 3.11 -14.27 -3.95
N ILE A 89 1.97 -13.92 -3.34
CA ILE A 89 0.89 -14.88 -3.06
C ILE A 89 0.39 -15.52 -4.36
N TRP A 90 0.03 -14.71 -5.36
CA TRP A 90 -0.50 -15.21 -6.62
C TRP A 90 0.50 -16.11 -7.37
N GLY A 91 1.76 -15.67 -7.50
CA GLY A 91 2.82 -16.48 -8.11
C GLY A 91 3.07 -17.78 -7.34
N GLY A 92 2.99 -17.72 -6.01
CA GLY A 92 3.11 -18.90 -5.15
C GLY A 92 1.97 -19.89 -5.37
N MET A 93 0.73 -19.42 -5.49
CA MET A 93 -0.43 -20.27 -5.80
C MET A 93 -0.29 -20.95 -7.17
N MET A 94 0.15 -20.20 -8.19
CA MET A 94 0.34 -20.73 -9.55
C MET A 94 1.43 -21.79 -9.61
N TRP A 95 2.49 -21.65 -8.81
CA TRP A 95 3.53 -22.66 -8.68
C TRP A 95 3.10 -23.85 -7.80
N ALA A 96 2.36 -23.60 -6.72
CA ALA A 96 1.90 -24.64 -5.80
C ALA A 96 0.98 -25.66 -6.47
N ARG A 97 0.12 -25.23 -7.41
CA ARG A 97 -0.82 -26.15 -8.08
C ARG A 97 -0.14 -27.31 -8.82
N PRO A 98 0.83 -27.10 -9.74
CA PRO A 98 1.52 -28.20 -10.41
C PRO A 98 2.47 -28.98 -9.50
N VAL A 99 3.00 -28.38 -8.43
CA VAL A 99 4.04 -29.01 -7.58
C VAL A 99 3.46 -29.75 -6.37
N TRP A 100 2.42 -29.21 -5.74
CA TRP A 100 1.78 -29.78 -4.54
C TRP A 100 0.37 -30.32 -4.81
N GLY A 101 -0.20 -30.04 -5.98
CA GLY A 101 -1.57 -30.42 -6.30
C GLY A 101 -2.63 -29.49 -5.70
N VAL A 102 -2.26 -28.43 -4.99
CA VAL A 102 -3.21 -27.47 -4.38
C VAL A 102 -2.72 -26.03 -4.58
N PHE A 103 -3.64 -25.07 -4.69
CA PHE A 103 -3.27 -23.65 -4.78
C PHE A 103 -2.87 -23.06 -3.42
N TRP A 104 -3.41 -23.59 -2.33
CA TRP A 104 -3.23 -23.05 -0.99
C TRP A 104 -3.41 -24.13 0.07
N GLN A 105 -2.62 -24.04 1.14
CA GLN A 105 -2.72 -24.88 2.34
C GLN A 105 -2.69 -23.96 3.56
N TRP A 106 -3.75 -23.95 4.37
CA TRP A 106 -3.87 -23.05 5.53
C TRP A 106 -2.98 -23.46 6.70
N GLU A 107 -2.71 -24.75 6.80
CA GLU A 107 -1.81 -25.36 7.78
C GLU A 107 -0.35 -25.02 7.50
N ASP A 108 -0.02 -24.50 6.32
CA ASP A 108 1.32 -24.05 6.01
C ASP A 108 1.61 -22.68 6.66
N PRO A 109 2.57 -22.60 7.60
CA PRO A 109 2.85 -21.40 8.36
C PRO A 109 3.34 -20.23 7.49
N ARG A 110 4.10 -20.50 6.43
CA ARG A 110 4.60 -19.47 5.51
C ARG A 110 3.46 -18.84 4.74
N LEU A 111 2.56 -19.66 4.21
CA LEU A 111 1.41 -19.20 3.45
C LEU A 111 0.53 -18.32 4.32
N THR A 112 0.14 -18.81 5.50
CA THR A 112 -0.76 -18.09 6.41
C THR A 112 -0.14 -16.80 6.94
N THR A 113 1.14 -16.81 7.33
CA THR A 113 1.82 -15.57 7.76
C THR A 113 2.02 -14.59 6.61
N THR A 114 2.25 -15.05 5.38
CA THR A 114 2.33 -14.13 4.21
C THR A 114 0.96 -13.52 3.88
N ALA A 115 -0.14 -14.26 4.05
CA ALA A 115 -1.48 -13.71 3.94
C ALA A 115 -1.75 -12.67 5.03
N LEU A 116 -1.29 -12.93 6.26
CA LEU A 116 -1.32 -11.95 7.35
C LEU A 116 -0.51 -10.70 7.01
N LEU A 117 0.68 -10.83 6.42
CA LEU A 117 1.49 -9.69 5.95
C LEU A 117 0.71 -8.80 4.97
N LEU A 118 -0.03 -9.40 4.02
CA LEU A 118 -0.88 -8.64 3.11
C LEU A 118 -1.99 -7.90 3.88
N ALA A 119 -2.65 -8.57 4.82
CA ALA A 119 -3.67 -7.96 5.66
C ALA A 119 -3.10 -6.82 6.52
N LEU A 120 -1.88 -6.95 7.05
CA LEU A 120 -1.17 -5.93 7.82
C LEU A 120 -0.86 -4.70 6.95
N TYR A 121 -0.44 -4.89 5.69
CA TYR A 121 -0.27 -3.78 4.76
C TYR A 121 -1.57 -3.02 4.51
N VAL A 122 -2.65 -3.74 4.22
CA VAL A 122 -3.97 -3.14 3.98
C VAL A 122 -4.45 -2.42 5.23
N GLY A 123 -4.34 -3.04 6.41
CA GLY A 123 -4.68 -2.45 7.70
C GLY A 123 -3.87 -1.18 8.00
N TYR A 124 -2.56 -1.19 7.73
CA TYR A 124 -1.71 -0.01 7.83
C TYR A 124 -2.22 1.14 6.95
N LEU A 125 -2.60 0.88 5.70
CA LEU A 125 -3.12 1.90 4.78
C LEU A 125 -4.52 2.40 5.19
N LEU A 126 -5.38 1.50 5.69
CA LEU A 126 -6.72 1.86 6.20
C LEU A 126 -6.63 2.75 7.43
N LEU A 127 -5.74 2.43 8.39
CA LEU A 127 -5.51 3.25 9.59
C LEU A 127 -5.16 4.70 9.23
N ARG A 128 -4.39 4.90 8.16
CA ARG A 128 -3.99 6.24 7.70
C ARG A 128 -5.17 7.08 7.23
N ARG A 129 -6.29 6.46 6.85
CA ARG A 129 -7.51 7.16 6.45
C ARG A 129 -8.37 7.63 7.63
N LEU A 130 -8.05 7.21 8.87
CA LEU A 130 -8.83 7.55 10.07
C LEU A 130 -8.42 8.88 10.72
N SER A 131 -7.47 9.62 10.15
CA SER A 131 -6.97 10.87 10.73
C SER A 131 -6.70 11.91 9.66
N ASP A 132 -7.42 13.03 9.75
CA ASP A 132 -7.22 14.19 8.88
C ASP A 132 -5.98 14.99 9.24
N ASP A 133 -5.55 14.95 10.51
CA ASP A 133 -4.31 15.60 10.95
C ASP A 133 -3.07 14.79 10.49
N PRO A 134 -2.20 15.36 9.62
CA PRO A 134 -1.05 14.64 9.07
C PRO A 134 -0.07 14.15 10.14
N ALA A 135 0.18 14.94 11.19
CA ALA A 135 1.14 14.57 12.23
C ALA A 135 0.62 13.41 13.10
N ARG A 136 -0.65 13.46 13.48
CA ARG A 136 -1.32 12.38 14.22
C ARG A 136 -1.44 11.11 13.37
N ARG A 137 -1.78 11.25 12.08
CA ARG A 137 -1.81 10.17 11.09
C ARG A 137 -0.45 9.46 11.01
N ALA A 138 0.61 10.23 10.77
CA ALA A 138 1.98 9.72 10.65
C ALA A 138 2.44 9.01 11.92
N THR A 139 2.12 9.55 13.10
CA THR A 139 2.52 8.96 14.39
C THR A 139 1.83 7.61 14.62
N ARG A 140 0.50 7.55 14.44
CA ARG A 140 -0.27 6.30 14.60
C ARG A 140 0.20 5.25 13.60
N ALA A 141 0.38 5.64 12.34
CA ALA A 141 0.85 4.75 11.30
C ALA A 141 2.26 4.24 11.58
N ALA A 142 3.19 5.09 12.01
CA ALA A 142 4.56 4.67 12.34
C ALA A 142 4.61 3.62 13.44
N VAL A 143 3.83 3.79 14.52
CA VAL A 143 3.76 2.83 15.62
C VAL A 143 3.17 1.51 15.15
N VAL A 144 2.03 1.53 14.46
CA VAL A 144 1.39 0.30 13.94
C VAL A 144 2.26 -0.39 12.91
N GLY A 145 2.91 0.35 12.02
CA GLY A 145 3.86 -0.18 11.04
C GLY A 145 5.05 -0.86 11.69
N LEU A 146 5.59 -0.31 12.79
CA LEU A 146 6.71 -0.94 13.50
C LEU A 146 6.29 -2.25 14.18
N VAL A 147 5.11 -2.28 14.80
CA VAL A 147 4.55 -3.51 15.40
C VAL A 147 4.28 -4.56 14.32
N ALA A 148 3.66 -4.16 13.21
CA ALA A 148 3.37 -5.06 12.09
C ALA A 148 4.64 -5.60 11.42
N ALA A 149 5.76 -4.86 11.43
CA ALA A 149 7.03 -5.31 10.86
C ALA A 149 7.62 -6.53 11.59
N VAL A 150 7.17 -6.84 12.81
CA VAL A 150 7.51 -8.08 13.53
C VAL A 150 7.03 -9.32 12.77
N ASP A 151 6.02 -9.18 11.91
CA ASP A 151 5.57 -10.28 11.05
C ASP A 151 6.67 -10.69 10.06
N ILE A 152 7.51 -9.77 9.57
CA ILE A 152 8.58 -10.10 8.59
C ILE A 152 9.48 -11.25 9.06
N PRO A 153 10.12 -11.21 10.25
CA PRO A 153 10.91 -12.34 10.74
C PRO A 153 10.05 -13.58 11.03
N ILE A 154 8.80 -13.42 11.49
CA ILE A 154 7.89 -14.56 11.71
C ILE A 154 7.67 -15.30 10.40
N VAL A 155 7.30 -14.56 9.36
CA VAL A 155 7.06 -15.11 8.03
C VAL A 155 8.39 -15.74 7.59
N HIS A 156 9.55 -15.07 7.69
CA HIS A 156 10.83 -15.58 7.17
C HIS A 156 11.28 -16.88 7.83
N PHE A 157 11.28 -16.91 9.17
CA PHE A 157 11.71 -18.07 9.95
C PHE A 157 10.62 -19.13 10.10
N SER A 158 9.40 -18.90 9.60
CA SER A 158 8.30 -19.86 9.69
C SER A 158 8.65 -21.25 9.17
N VAL A 159 9.47 -21.33 8.12
CA VAL A 159 9.93 -22.57 7.49
C VAL A 159 10.99 -23.33 8.30
N ILE A 160 11.57 -22.68 9.32
CA ILE A 160 12.52 -23.27 10.26
C ILE A 160 11.79 -23.64 11.56
N TRP A 161 10.89 -22.78 12.03
CA TRP A 161 10.20 -22.96 13.31
C TRP A 161 9.08 -24.00 13.24
N TRP A 162 8.40 -24.14 12.11
CA TRP A 162 7.26 -25.03 11.97
C TRP A 162 7.39 -25.93 10.74
N ARG A 163 6.80 -27.12 10.85
CA ARG A 163 6.68 -28.06 9.72
C ARG A 163 5.58 -27.59 8.78
N GLY A 164 5.86 -27.61 7.48
CA GLY A 164 4.92 -27.23 6.43
C GLY A 164 5.30 -27.86 5.09
N LEU A 165 4.53 -27.54 4.05
CA LEU A 165 4.85 -27.90 2.66
C LEU A 165 5.94 -26.99 2.08
N HIS A 166 6.06 -25.77 2.62
CA HIS A 166 7.00 -24.79 2.11
C HIS A 166 8.45 -25.22 2.32
N GLN A 167 9.25 -25.11 1.27
CA GLN A 167 10.64 -25.53 1.31
C GLN A 167 11.48 -24.57 2.19
N PRO A 168 12.53 -25.07 2.88
CA PRO A 168 13.45 -24.21 3.63
C PRO A 168 14.12 -23.15 2.74
N PRO A 169 14.62 -22.05 3.31
CA PRO A 169 15.10 -20.91 2.54
C PRO A 169 16.23 -21.31 1.59
N THR A 170 16.17 -20.81 0.35
CA THR A 170 17.28 -20.90 -0.61
C THR A 170 18.13 -19.64 -0.55
N PHE A 171 17.51 -18.46 -0.36
CA PHE A 171 18.15 -17.15 -0.60
C PHE A 171 19.08 -16.62 0.49
N LEU A 172 18.93 -17.10 1.73
CA LEU A 172 19.77 -16.72 2.86
C LEU A 172 20.63 -17.89 3.36
N SER A 173 20.75 -18.93 2.53
CA SER A 173 21.73 -20.01 2.69
C SER A 173 22.77 -19.83 1.58
N PRO A 174 23.88 -19.11 1.82
CA PRO A 174 24.98 -18.95 0.87
C PRO A 174 25.39 -20.29 0.26
N ASP A 175 25.38 -21.33 1.08
CA ASP A 175 25.72 -22.71 0.75
C ASP A 175 24.80 -23.34 -0.31
N LYS A 176 23.58 -22.82 -0.52
CA LYS A 176 22.61 -23.33 -1.50
C LYS A 176 22.59 -22.54 -2.80
N ILE A 177 22.80 -21.23 -2.77
CA ILE A 177 22.89 -20.40 -4.00
C ILE A 177 24.27 -20.49 -4.64
N LEU A 178 25.32 -20.50 -3.82
CA LEU A 178 26.72 -20.58 -4.26
C LEU A 178 27.22 -22.02 -4.26
N HIS A 179 26.31 -23.00 -4.11
CA HIS A 179 26.69 -24.40 -4.22
C HIS A 179 27.28 -24.62 -5.63
N PRO A 180 28.46 -25.24 -5.78
CA PRO A 180 29.08 -25.48 -7.09
C PRO A 180 28.21 -26.27 -8.08
N SER A 181 27.17 -26.94 -7.58
CA SER A 181 26.21 -27.72 -8.39
C SER A 181 24.92 -26.97 -8.75
N ALA A 182 24.73 -25.72 -8.30
CA ALA A 182 23.56 -24.94 -8.68
C ALA A 182 23.64 -24.60 -10.19
N PRO A 183 22.61 -24.91 -11.00
CA PRO A 183 22.65 -24.62 -12.43
C PRO A 183 22.81 -23.11 -12.65
N LEU A 184 23.93 -22.70 -13.23
CA LEU A 184 24.24 -21.28 -13.45
C LEU A 184 23.09 -20.51 -14.14
N PRO A 185 22.40 -21.05 -15.17
CA PRO A 185 21.27 -20.36 -15.78
C PRO A 185 20.12 -20.08 -14.80
N PHE A 186 19.85 -21.00 -13.87
CA PHE A 186 18.83 -20.81 -12.83
C PHE A 186 19.20 -19.64 -11.91
N VAL A 187 20.45 -19.60 -11.42
CA VAL A 187 20.92 -18.53 -10.53
C VAL A 187 20.89 -17.18 -11.24
N LEU A 188 21.33 -17.12 -12.49
CA LEU A 188 21.30 -15.89 -13.30
C LEU A 188 19.87 -15.40 -13.54
N ALA A 189 18.91 -16.29 -13.80
CA ALA A 189 17.51 -15.91 -14.00
C ALA A 189 16.90 -15.37 -12.70
N LEU A 190 17.23 -16.01 -11.58
CA LEU A 190 16.76 -15.64 -10.25
C LEU A 190 17.29 -14.27 -9.81
N VAL A 191 18.61 -14.06 -9.88
CA VAL A 191 19.26 -12.78 -9.54
C VAL A 191 18.91 -11.70 -10.55
N GLY A 192 18.86 -12.04 -11.84
CA GLY A 192 18.46 -11.12 -12.90
C GLY A 192 17.04 -10.60 -12.71
N MET A 193 16.09 -11.48 -12.40
CA MET A 193 14.70 -11.08 -12.09
C MET A 193 14.63 -10.23 -10.82
N LEU A 194 15.35 -10.62 -9.76
CA LEU A 194 15.42 -9.83 -8.52
C LEU A 194 15.96 -8.42 -8.79
N GLY A 195 17.03 -8.29 -9.57
CA GLY A 195 17.60 -7.00 -9.96
C GLY A 195 16.62 -6.16 -10.79
N ALA A 196 15.97 -6.78 -11.79
CA ALA A 196 14.97 -6.11 -12.62
C ALA A 196 13.76 -5.62 -11.81
N PHE A 197 13.24 -6.46 -10.93
CA PHE A 197 12.13 -6.09 -10.04
C PHE A 197 12.55 -5.03 -9.03
N THR A 198 13.78 -5.06 -8.51
CA THR A 198 14.31 -4.02 -7.61
C THR A 198 14.43 -2.67 -8.33
N LEU A 199 14.83 -2.67 -9.60
CA LEU A 199 14.86 -1.47 -10.43
C LEU A 199 13.45 -0.90 -10.65
N ALA A 200 12.47 -1.78 -10.95
CA ALA A 200 11.07 -1.40 -11.08
C ALA A 200 10.49 -0.87 -9.76
N TRP A 201 10.77 -1.53 -8.64
CA TRP A 201 10.39 -1.09 -7.30
C TRP A 201 10.97 0.28 -6.97
N THR A 202 12.26 0.50 -7.25
CA THR A 202 12.92 1.79 -7.01
C THR A 202 12.26 2.90 -7.82
N TRP A 203 11.93 2.63 -9.08
CA TRP A 203 11.20 3.56 -9.92
C TRP A 203 9.80 3.87 -9.37
N LEU A 204 9.03 2.84 -9.03
CA LEU A 204 7.70 2.99 -8.44
C LEU A 204 7.76 3.80 -7.15
N LEU A 205 8.73 3.54 -6.27
CA LEU A 205 8.90 4.24 -5.00
C LEU A 205 9.18 5.72 -5.23
N ILE A 206 10.10 6.05 -6.14
CA ILE A 206 10.39 7.45 -6.49
C ILE A 206 9.13 8.16 -7.01
N ARG A 207 8.37 7.51 -7.90
CA ARG A 207 7.15 8.09 -8.49
C ARG A 207 6.06 8.28 -7.45
N ARG A 208 5.82 7.30 -6.59
CA ARG A 208 4.80 7.39 -5.56
C ARG A 208 5.17 8.36 -4.46
N TYR A 209 6.45 8.43 -4.06
CA TYR A 209 6.95 9.44 -3.15
C TYR A 209 6.79 10.86 -3.71
N GLN A 210 7.11 11.09 -4.99
CA GLN A 210 6.88 12.39 -5.64
C GLN A 210 5.40 12.79 -5.61
N LEU A 211 4.50 11.83 -5.83
CA LEU A 211 3.06 12.03 -5.71
C LEU A 211 2.66 12.37 -4.26
N ALA A 212 3.14 11.61 -3.27
CA ALA A 212 2.85 11.85 -1.86
C ALA A 212 3.33 13.23 -1.38
N ARG A 213 4.50 13.67 -1.86
CA ARG A 213 5.01 15.02 -1.60
C ARG A 213 4.14 16.11 -2.22
N ALA A 214 3.59 15.87 -3.40
CA ALA A 214 2.68 16.81 -4.05
C ALA A 214 1.31 16.86 -3.36
N GLU A 215 0.81 15.73 -2.86
CA GLU A 215 -0.41 15.63 -2.05
C GLU A 215 -0.26 16.44 -0.76
N LEU A 216 0.84 16.24 -0.01
CA LEU A 216 1.13 17.02 1.21
C LEU A 216 1.22 18.53 0.93
N ALA A 217 1.93 18.93 -0.13
CA ALA A 217 2.05 20.34 -0.50
C ALA A 217 0.68 20.96 -0.86
N ARG A 218 -0.24 20.18 -1.45
CA ARG A 218 -1.61 20.62 -1.71
C ARG A 218 -2.42 20.74 -0.42
N GLU A 219 -2.32 19.77 0.49
CA GLU A 219 -2.98 19.83 1.81
C GLU A 219 -2.57 21.09 2.58
N ASP A 220 -1.27 21.40 2.62
CA ASP A 220 -0.73 22.59 3.27
C ASP A 220 -1.21 23.89 2.62
N ALA A 221 -1.24 23.95 1.28
CA ALA A 221 -1.71 25.13 0.55
C ALA A 221 -3.20 25.41 0.80
N VAL A 222 -4.03 24.36 0.81
CA VAL A 222 -5.47 24.47 1.11
C VAL A 222 -5.67 24.96 2.54
N ARG A 223 -4.99 24.34 3.52
CA ARG A 223 -5.06 24.73 4.93
C ARG A 223 -4.63 26.18 5.13
N GLY A 224 -3.53 26.61 4.53
CA GLY A 224 -3.06 28.00 4.60
C GLY A 224 -4.01 28.99 3.93
N GLY A 225 -4.65 28.61 2.83
CA GLY A 225 -5.69 29.40 2.16
C GLY A 225 -6.92 29.62 3.04
N LEU A 226 -7.38 28.58 3.73
CA LEU A 226 -8.50 28.66 4.67
C LEU A 226 -8.18 29.58 5.86
N VAL A 227 -6.99 29.44 6.45
CA VAL A 227 -6.54 30.32 7.55
C VAL A 227 -6.51 31.77 7.10
N ARG A 228 -5.92 32.06 5.94
CA ARG A 228 -5.85 33.43 5.40
C ARG A 228 -7.24 34.04 5.17
N ARG A 229 -8.18 33.24 4.64
CA ARG A 229 -9.59 33.68 4.45
C ARG A 229 -10.29 33.94 5.78
N ALA A 230 -10.09 33.09 6.77
CA ALA A 230 -10.65 33.28 8.11
C ALA A 230 -10.08 34.54 8.79
N SER A 231 -8.77 34.74 8.73
CA SER A 231 -8.12 35.96 9.26
C SER A 231 -8.59 37.22 8.54
N ALA A 232 -8.73 37.19 7.21
CA ALA A 232 -9.24 38.32 6.44
C ALA A 232 -10.71 38.63 6.75
N ALA A 233 -11.54 37.62 7.03
CA ALA A 233 -12.93 37.82 7.47
C ALA A 233 -13.00 38.42 8.87
N ALA A 234 -12.15 37.97 9.80
CA ALA A 234 -12.07 38.51 11.16
C ALA A 234 -11.51 39.95 11.21
N ALA A 235 -10.65 40.32 10.26
CA ALA A 235 -10.08 41.66 10.15
C ALA A 235 -11.02 42.69 9.47
N ARG A 236 -12.18 42.28 8.96
CA ARG A 236 -13.17 43.24 8.43
C ARG A 236 -13.80 43.98 9.63
N PRO A 237 -13.68 45.32 9.72
CA PRO A 237 -14.41 46.08 10.72
C PRO A 237 -15.90 45.80 10.58
N GLY A 238 -16.59 45.65 11.71
CA GLY A 238 -17.99 45.25 11.78
C GLY A 238 -18.83 45.97 10.72
N VAL A 239 -19.49 45.19 9.86
CA VAL A 239 -20.61 45.70 9.08
C VAL A 239 -21.63 46.13 10.14
N ALA A 240 -21.71 47.44 10.36
CA ALA A 240 -22.68 48.06 11.23
C ALA A 240 -24.04 47.40 10.96
N ALA A 241 -24.68 46.93 12.02
CA ALA A 241 -26.04 46.43 11.97
C ALA A 241 -26.89 47.42 11.16
N ARG A 242 -27.41 46.99 10.02
CA ARG A 242 -28.42 47.78 9.29
C ARG A 242 -29.53 48.07 10.30
N PRO A 243 -29.89 49.34 10.55
CA PRO A 243 -31.00 49.64 11.43
C PRO A 243 -32.25 48.97 10.88
N ALA A 244 -33.01 48.34 11.80
CA ALA A 244 -34.25 47.66 11.52
C ALA A 244 -35.14 48.54 10.63
N ALA A 245 -35.55 47.99 9.49
CA ALA A 245 -36.44 48.66 8.57
C ALA A 245 -37.71 49.10 9.31
N ALA A 246 -37.96 50.40 9.27
CA ALA A 246 -39.12 51.05 9.84
C ALA A 246 -40.42 50.38 9.38
N ALA A 247 -41.34 50.27 10.35
CA ALA A 247 -42.71 49.80 10.17
C ALA A 247 -43.39 50.48 8.98
N ARG A 248 -43.99 49.67 8.09
CA ARG A 248 -44.98 50.14 7.13
C ARG A 248 -46.33 50.24 7.86
N PRO A 249 -47.05 51.37 7.79
CA PRO A 249 -48.39 51.46 8.32
C PRO A 249 -49.42 50.99 7.28
N GLY A 250 -50.39 50.19 7.74
CA GLY A 250 -51.77 50.19 7.26
C GLY A 250 -52.11 49.33 6.03
N LEU A 251 -52.83 48.23 6.27
CA LEU A 251 -53.88 47.73 5.37
C LEU A 251 -55.05 47.27 6.25
N PRO A 252 -56.31 47.61 5.89
CA PRO A 252 -57.47 47.39 6.75
C PRO A 252 -57.94 45.94 6.71
N ALA A 253 -58.59 45.56 7.80
CA ALA A 253 -59.27 44.29 7.98
C ALA A 253 -60.27 44.03 6.84
N SER A 254 -60.22 42.82 6.28
CA SER A 254 -61.41 42.18 5.74
C SER A 254 -61.63 40.89 6.52
N ASP A 255 -62.78 40.91 7.18
CA ASP A 255 -63.47 39.78 7.76
C ASP A 255 -63.80 38.75 6.67
N ASP A 256 -64.15 37.54 7.11
CA ASP A 256 -64.94 36.50 6.43
C ASP A 256 -64.30 35.12 6.47
N GLY A 257 -64.69 34.37 7.50
CA GLY A 257 -65.48 33.17 7.28
C GLY A 257 -64.75 31.86 6.95
N GLY A 258 -64.76 30.95 7.93
CA GLY A 258 -64.98 29.53 7.65
C GLY A 258 -63.84 28.58 8.04
N THR A 259 -63.91 28.04 9.25
CA THR A 259 -63.45 26.68 9.54
C THR A 259 -64.39 25.68 8.85
N PRO A 260 -63.87 24.59 8.26
CA PRO A 260 -63.77 23.37 9.07
C PRO A 260 -62.54 22.47 8.77
N GLN A 261 -61.97 21.87 9.81
CA GLN A 261 -61.26 20.57 9.77
C GLN A 261 -62.25 19.42 9.42
N PRO A 262 -61.88 18.14 9.15
CA PRO A 262 -60.59 17.43 9.39
C PRO A 262 -60.17 16.39 8.29
N LYS A 263 -58.97 15.79 8.45
CA LYS A 263 -58.69 14.32 8.52
C LYS A 263 -57.35 13.91 7.89
N ALA A 264 -56.60 13.11 8.65
CA ALA A 264 -55.43 12.34 8.24
C ALA A 264 -55.83 11.06 7.46
N PRO A 265 -54.92 10.50 6.64
CA PRO A 265 -54.77 9.06 6.47
C PRO A 265 -53.43 8.60 7.07
N ALA A 266 -53.44 7.78 8.12
CA ALA A 266 -53.53 6.31 8.07
C ALA A 266 -52.29 5.66 7.43
N GLU A 267 -51.52 5.01 8.28
CA GLU A 267 -50.49 4.02 7.96
C GLU A 267 -51.04 2.94 7.01
N ALA A 268 -50.20 2.52 6.07
CA ALA A 268 -50.34 1.23 5.41
C ALA A 268 -48.94 0.60 5.29
N THR A 269 -48.80 -0.46 6.08
CA THR A 269 -47.83 -1.56 6.00
C THR A 269 -47.59 -2.03 4.57
N GLN A 270 -46.32 -2.12 4.15
CA GLN A 270 -45.65 -3.34 3.66
C GLN A 270 -44.15 -3.08 3.47
#